data_AF-A0A8T5IKS3-F1
#
_entry.id   AF-A0A8T5IKS3-F1
#
_cell.length_a   1.000
_cell.length_b   1.000
_cell.length_c   1.000
_cell.angle_alpha   90.00
_cell.angle_beta   90.00
_cell.angle_gamma   90.00
#
_symmetry.space_group_name_H-M   'P 1'
#
loop_
_entity.id
_entity.type
_entity.pdbx_description
1 polymer ?
#
loop_
_entity_poly.entity_id
_entity_poly.type
_entity_poly.pdbx_seq_one_letter_code
_entity_poly.pdbx_strand_id
1 'polypeptide(L)'
;MPQKYYQGIKHDPLTEEEVKQKYKDIQEEILEVMAWKKETEANLNNEKISPQKRGAAKRAMKKIKRRIDTVQGQIIYWKLRVAGESHFKASIEKNEYWAKCNEEAEAEKHKIEEAELPKLLKNKK
;
A
#
# COMPACT_ATOMS: atom_id res chain seq x y z
N MET A 1 0.98 -16.46 42.17
CA MET A 1 0.11 -17.04 41.12
C MET A 1 0.69 -16.66 39.78
N PRO A 2 1.44 -17.53 39.07
CA PRO A 2 1.99 -17.16 37.76
C PRO A 2 0.84 -17.01 36.76
N GLN A 3 0.81 -15.85 36.09
CA GLN A 3 -0.19 -15.45 35.10
C GLN A 3 -0.27 -16.45 33.94
N LYS A 4 -1.37 -17.21 33.87
CA LYS A 4 -1.75 -18.09 32.74
C LYS A 4 -2.26 -17.30 31.51
N TYR A 5 -1.63 -16.17 31.15
CA TYR A 5 -2.20 -15.27 30.13
C TYR A 5 -1.73 -15.52 28.69
N TYR A 6 -0.72 -16.37 28.48
CA TYR A 6 -0.31 -16.82 27.16
C TYR A 6 -0.14 -18.34 27.16
N GLN A 7 -1.25 -19.07 27.12
CA GLN A 7 -1.21 -20.40 26.51
C GLN A 7 -0.92 -20.16 25.02
N GLY A 8 0.37 -20.15 24.68
CA GLY A 8 0.85 -19.85 23.34
C GLY A 8 0.29 -20.86 22.37
N ILE A 9 -0.72 -20.45 21.61
CA ILE A 9 -1.15 -21.18 20.43
C ILE A 9 0.03 -21.11 19.45
N LYS A 10 0.86 -22.15 19.48
CA LYS A 10 1.90 -22.35 18.47
C LYS A 10 1.17 -22.85 17.24
N HIS A 11 0.91 -21.96 16.30
CA HIS A 11 0.54 -22.37 14.96
C HIS A 11 1.74 -23.05 14.33
N ASP A 12 1.48 -24.19 13.67
CA ASP A 12 2.49 -24.82 12.86
C ASP A 12 2.97 -23.82 11.80
N PRO A 13 4.28 -23.80 11.49
CA PRO A 13 4.78 -22.97 10.42
C PRO A 13 4.12 -23.38 9.10
N LEU A 14 3.78 -22.40 8.28
CA LEU A 14 3.23 -22.62 6.94
C LEU A 14 4.10 -23.59 6.15
N THR A 15 3.46 -24.54 5.50
CA THR A 15 4.08 -25.44 4.52
C THR A 15 4.51 -24.67 3.27
N GLU A 16 5.44 -25.24 2.50
CA GLU A 16 5.90 -24.62 1.25
C GLU A 16 4.76 -24.40 0.24
N GLU A 17 3.79 -25.32 0.20
CA GLU A 17 2.63 -25.23 -0.67
C GLU A 17 1.74 -24.04 -0.27
N GLU A 18 1.47 -23.88 1.03
CA GLU A 18 0.72 -22.73 1.54
C GLU A 18 1.45 -21.40 1.29
N VAL A 19 2.78 -21.37 1.42
CA VAL A 19 3.59 -20.18 1.10
C VAL A 19 3.46 -19.82 -0.38
N LYS A 20 3.52 -20.81 -1.28
CA LYS A 20 3.31 -20.60 -2.73
C LYS A 20 1.89 -20.15 -3.03
N GLN A 21 0.89 -20.70 -2.36
CA GLN A 21 -0.50 -20.29 -2.54
C GLN A 21 -0.70 -18.85 -2.09
N LYS A 22 -0.20 -18.47 -0.91
CA LYS A 22 -0.22 -17.08 -0.43
C LYS A 22 0.45 -16.12 -1.40
N TYR A 23 1.56 -16.53 -2.03
CA TYR A 23 2.20 -15.71 -3.04
C TYR A 23 1.32 -15.50 -4.27
N LYS A 24 0.67 -16.55 -4.78
CA LYS A 24 -0.28 -16.46 -5.90
C LYS A 24 -1.48 -15.57 -5.55
N ASP A 25 -2.11 -15.75 -4.39
CA ASP A 25 -3.25 -14.97 -3.95
C ASP A 25 -2.93 -13.46 -3.96
N ILE A 26 -1.73 -13.10 -3.49
CA ILE A 26 -1.26 -11.71 -3.47
C ILE A 26 -0.93 -11.18 -4.88
N GLN A 27 -0.47 -12.03 -5.79
CA GLN A 27 -0.29 -11.67 -7.19
C GLN A 27 -1.63 -11.44 -7.91
N GLU A 28 -2.68 -12.17 -7.56
CA GLU A 28 -4.02 -11.92 -8.07
C GLU A 28 -4.58 -10.62 -7.50
N GLU A 29 -4.38 -10.37 -6.20
CA GLU A 29 -4.84 -9.15 -5.55
C GLU A 29 -4.27 -7.88 -6.21
N ILE A 30 -2.98 -7.87 -6.58
CA ILE A 30 -2.40 -6.69 -7.25
C ILE A 30 -3.05 -6.44 -8.62
N LEU A 31 -3.46 -7.49 -9.34
CA LEU A 31 -4.17 -7.34 -10.62
C LEU A 31 -5.54 -6.68 -10.43
N GLU A 32 -6.28 -7.10 -9.40
CA GLU A 32 -7.57 -6.50 -9.05
C GLU A 32 -7.42 -5.02 -8.67
N VAL A 33 -6.44 -4.70 -7.81
CA VAL A 33 -6.16 -3.32 -7.40
C VAL A 33 -5.77 -2.46 -8.61
N MET A 34 -5.01 -3.01 -9.55
CA MET A 34 -4.65 -2.31 -10.79
C MET A 34 -5.83 -2.12 -11.74
N ALA A 35 -6.78 -3.07 -11.80
CA ALA A 35 -8.03 -2.89 -12.51
C ALA A 35 -8.86 -1.76 -11.88
N TRP A 36 -9.00 -1.76 -10.55
CA TRP A 36 -9.71 -0.71 -9.81
C TRP A 36 -9.07 0.68 -10.02
N LYS A 37 -7.74 0.74 -10.10
CA LYS A 37 -7.00 1.95 -10.45
C LYS A 37 -7.43 2.48 -11.82
N LYS A 38 -7.42 1.63 -12.86
CA LYS A 38 -7.79 2.02 -14.24
C LYS A 38 -9.22 2.54 -14.32
N GLU A 39 -10.16 1.88 -13.66
CA GLU A 39 -11.56 2.33 -13.60
C GLU A 39 -11.69 3.70 -12.93
N THR A 40 -10.95 3.92 -11.84
CA THR A 40 -10.96 5.19 -11.11
C THR A 40 -10.33 6.33 -11.92
N GLU A 41 -9.25 6.06 -12.66
CA GLU A 41 -8.62 7.00 -13.58
C GLU A 41 -9.55 7.39 -14.73
N ALA A 42 -10.25 6.41 -15.33
CA ALA A 42 -11.24 6.67 -16.37
C ALA A 42 -12.36 7.60 -15.87
N ASN A 43 -12.83 7.39 -14.63
CA ASN A 43 -13.81 8.27 -14.00
C ASN A 43 -13.28 9.70 -13.78
N LEU A 44 -12.01 9.85 -13.40
CA LEU A 44 -11.40 11.18 -13.20
C LEU A 44 -11.24 11.96 -14.51
N ASN A 45 -10.92 11.27 -15.60
CA ASN A 45 -10.71 11.87 -16.92
C ASN A 45 -12.03 12.18 -17.63
N ASN A 46 -13.17 11.71 -17.11
CA ASN A 46 -14.47 12.04 -17.69
C ASN A 46 -14.81 13.52 -17.47
N GLU A 47 -14.89 14.29 -18.54
CA GLU A 47 -15.18 15.73 -18.52
C GLU A 47 -16.54 16.05 -17.88
N LYS A 48 -17.53 15.16 -18.06
CA LYS A 48 -18.92 15.33 -17.62
C LYS A 48 -19.18 14.88 -16.17
N ILE A 49 -18.14 14.46 -15.44
CA ILE A 49 -18.30 14.00 -14.06
C ILE A 49 -18.68 15.15 -13.12
N SER A 50 -19.61 14.91 -12.20
CA SER A 50 -19.99 15.92 -11.22
C SER A 50 -18.83 16.23 -10.25
N PRO A 51 -18.73 17.45 -9.70
CA PRO A 51 -17.66 17.83 -8.77
C PRO A 51 -17.55 16.90 -7.56
N GLN A 52 -18.68 16.44 -7.03
CA GLN A 52 -18.73 15.49 -5.90
C GLN A 52 -18.11 14.14 -6.27
N LYS A 53 -18.50 13.59 -7.44
CA LYS A 53 -17.97 12.32 -7.94
C LYS A 53 -16.47 12.43 -8.25
N ARG A 54 -16.03 13.57 -8.81
CA ARG A 54 -14.61 13.88 -9.01
C ARG A 54 -13.83 13.91 -7.68
N GLY A 55 -14.38 14.58 -6.67
CA GLY A 55 -13.78 14.63 -5.33
C GLY A 55 -13.68 13.24 -4.67
N ALA A 56 -14.71 12.41 -4.83
CA ALA A 56 -14.69 11.01 -4.36
C ALA A 56 -13.63 10.18 -5.09
N ALA A 57 -13.55 10.29 -6.42
CA ALA A 57 -12.56 9.56 -7.22
C ALA A 57 -11.11 9.97 -6.87
N LYS A 58 -10.84 11.25 -6.61
CA LYS A 58 -9.51 11.70 -6.12
C LYS A 58 -9.14 11.06 -4.78
N ARG A 59 -10.10 10.97 -3.85
CA ARG A 59 -9.89 10.30 -2.56
C ARG A 59 -9.71 8.78 -2.72
N ALA A 60 -10.45 8.17 -3.65
CA ALA A 60 -10.29 6.77 -4.00
C ALA A 60 -8.88 6.49 -4.55
N MET A 61 -8.36 7.32 -5.47
CA MET A 61 -6.99 7.20 -5.97
C MET A 61 -5.94 7.22 -4.87
N LYS A 62 -6.09 8.08 -3.86
CA LYS A 62 -5.19 8.10 -2.70
C LYS A 62 -5.23 6.77 -1.90
N LYS A 63 -6.41 6.16 -1.77
CA LYS A 63 -6.57 4.85 -1.11
C LYS A 63 -5.99 3.73 -1.97
N ILE A 64 -6.20 3.78 -3.28
CA ILE A 64 -5.67 2.82 -4.25
C ILE A 64 -4.15 2.84 -4.22
N LYS A 65 -3.51 4.02 -4.26
CA LYS A 65 -2.04 4.17 -4.13
C LYS A 65 -1.52 3.43 -2.88
N ARG A 66 -2.11 3.70 -1.70
CA ARG A 66 -1.75 3.01 -0.45
C ARG A 66 -1.96 1.50 -0.49
N ARG A 67 -3.02 1.02 -1.16
CA ARG A 67 -3.26 -0.41 -1.29
C ARG A 67 -2.21 -1.05 -2.20
N ILE A 68 -1.85 -0.41 -3.31
CA ILE A 68 -0.75 -0.84 -4.19
C ILE A 68 0.54 -1.00 -3.37
N ASP A 69 0.90 0.01 -2.57
CA ASP A 69 2.11 -0.04 -1.73
C ASP A 69 2.04 -1.21 -0.71
N THR A 70 0.87 -1.42 -0.10
CA THR A 70 0.65 -2.52 0.84
C THR A 70 0.84 -3.88 0.19
N VAL A 71 0.20 -4.10 -0.96
CA VAL A 71 0.25 -5.37 -1.70
C VAL A 71 1.66 -5.61 -2.26
N GLN A 72 2.34 -4.57 -2.77
CA GLN A 72 3.72 -4.68 -3.22
C GLN A 72 4.67 -5.10 -2.09
N GLY A 73 4.51 -4.55 -0.88
CA GLY A 73 5.25 -5.01 0.29
C GLY A 73 4.98 -6.48 0.63
N GLN A 74 3.74 -6.95 0.46
CA GLN A 74 3.41 -8.38 0.63
C GLN A 74 3.99 -9.26 -0.49
N ILE A 75 4.02 -8.78 -1.73
CA ILE A 75 4.70 -9.47 -2.85
C ILE A 75 6.17 -9.67 -2.52
N ILE A 76 6.87 -8.62 -2.07
CA ILE A 76 8.29 -8.69 -1.68
C ILE A 76 8.47 -9.76 -0.59
N TYR A 77 7.65 -9.69 0.46
CA TYR A 77 7.69 -10.64 1.56
C TYR A 77 7.51 -12.09 1.08
N TRP A 78 6.43 -12.39 0.38
CA TRP A 78 6.10 -13.76 -0.03
C TRP A 78 7.05 -14.28 -1.11
N LYS A 79 7.55 -13.42 -2.00
CA LYS A 79 8.56 -13.79 -2.98
C LYS A 79 9.83 -14.30 -2.29
N LEU A 80 10.28 -13.63 -1.23
CA LEU A 80 11.44 -14.06 -0.43
C LEU A 80 11.15 -15.37 0.31
N ARG A 81 9.94 -15.52 0.87
CA ARG A 81 9.52 -16.77 1.52
C ARG A 81 9.49 -17.95 0.55
N VAL A 82 9.01 -17.76 -0.68
CA VAL A 82 9.03 -18.78 -1.75
C VAL A 82 10.46 -19.13 -2.17
N ALA A 83 11.38 -18.15 -2.13
CA ALA A 83 12.80 -18.37 -2.42
C ALA A 83 13.57 -19.11 -1.30
N GLY A 84 12.89 -19.44 -0.18
CA GLY A 84 13.49 -20.16 0.96
C GLY A 84 14.11 -19.24 2.02
N GLU A 85 13.92 -17.92 1.91
CA GLU A 85 14.44 -16.98 2.90
C GLU A 85 13.65 -17.02 4.22
N SER A 86 14.34 -16.66 5.30
CA SER A 86 13.73 -16.63 6.63
C SER A 86 12.61 -15.58 6.73
N HIS A 87 11.64 -15.83 7.62
CA HIS A 87 10.60 -14.86 7.98
C HIS A 87 11.20 -13.50 8.37
N PHE A 88 12.32 -13.53 9.09
CA PHE A 88 13.00 -12.33 9.59
C PHE A 88 13.51 -11.46 8.45
N LYS A 89 14.27 -12.05 7.50
CA LYS A 89 14.78 -11.31 6.34
C LYS A 89 13.64 -10.75 5.48
N ALA A 90 12.64 -11.57 5.17
CA ALA A 90 11.48 -11.13 4.40
C ALA A 90 10.72 -9.96 5.08
N SER A 91 10.68 -9.94 6.41
CA SER A 91 10.08 -8.86 7.20
C SER A 91 10.89 -7.57 7.12
N ILE A 92 12.22 -7.64 7.19
CA ILE A 92 13.11 -6.47 7.03
C ILE A 92 12.87 -5.81 5.68
N GLU A 93 12.96 -6.58 4.60
CA GLU A 93 12.83 -6.08 3.23
C GLU A 93 11.46 -5.43 2.97
N LYS A 94 10.39 -6.03 3.51
CA LYS A 94 9.06 -5.43 3.49
C LYS A 94 9.01 -4.10 4.23
N ASN A 95 9.65 -4.01 5.40
CA ASN A 95 9.64 -2.78 6.21
C ASN A 95 10.48 -1.67 5.56
N GLU A 96 11.62 -2.01 4.96
CA GLU A 96 12.45 -1.07 4.19
C GLU A 96 11.67 -0.51 3.00
N TYR A 97 10.92 -1.36 2.29
CA TYR A 97 10.02 -0.92 1.24
C TYR A 97 8.98 0.09 1.77
N TRP A 98 8.36 -0.21 2.91
CA TRP A 98 7.38 0.69 3.54
C TRP A 98 7.99 2.01 3.99
N ALA A 99 9.20 2.00 4.54
CA ALA A 99 9.93 3.21 4.92
C ALA A 99 10.14 4.11 3.70
N LYS A 100 10.63 3.53 2.58
CA LYS A 100 10.80 4.24 1.32
C LYS A 100 9.49 4.86 0.80
N CYS A 101 8.39 4.12 0.81
CA CYS A 101 7.09 4.66 0.39
C CYS A 101 6.65 5.86 1.25
N ASN A 102 6.94 5.83 2.56
CA ASN A 102 6.61 6.92 3.47
C ASN A 102 7.48 8.16 3.20
N GLU A 103 8.78 7.98 2.98
CA GLU A 103 9.70 9.07 2.62
C GLU A 103 9.27 9.75 1.31
N GLU A 104 8.91 8.98 0.29
CA GLU A 104 8.39 9.50 -0.97
C GLU A 104 7.09 10.28 -0.78
N ALA A 105 6.18 9.78 0.08
CA ALA A 105 4.93 10.46 0.39
C ALA A 105 5.14 11.76 1.19
N GLU A 106 6.16 11.82 2.04
CA GLU A 106 6.55 13.02 2.78
C GLU A 106 7.18 14.07 1.86
N ALA A 107 8.10 13.65 0.99
CA ALA A 107 8.68 14.51 -0.04
C ALA A 107 7.61 15.08 -0.99
N GLU A 108 6.60 14.29 -1.36
CA GLU A 108 5.48 14.74 -2.18
C GLU A 108 4.65 15.82 -1.46
N LYS A 109 4.39 15.67 -0.15
CA LYS A 109 3.69 16.69 0.65
C LYS A 109 4.51 17.99 0.72
N HIS A 110 5.80 17.90 0.99
CA HIS A 110 6.67 19.08 1.08
C HIS A 110 6.66 19.88 -0.23
N LYS A 111 6.76 19.18 -1.38
CA LYS A 111 6.67 19.81 -2.70
C LYS A 111 5.34 20.52 -2.93
N ILE A 112 4.24 19.92 -2.47
CA ILE A 112 2.91 20.54 -2.58
C ILE A 112 2.83 21.79 -1.70
N GLU A 113 3.30 21.72 -0.45
CA GLU A 113 3.34 22.86 0.48
C GLU A 113 4.19 24.01 -0.07
N GLU A 114 5.40 23.73 -0.57
CA GLU A 114 6.27 24.70 -1.24
C GLU A 114 5.63 25.34 -2.48
N ALA A 115 4.88 24.56 -3.27
CA ALA A 115 4.20 25.07 -4.45
C ALA A 115 2.94 25.91 -4.12
N GLU A 116 2.30 25.67 -2.97
CA GLU A 116 1.10 26.39 -2.51
C GLU A 116 1.44 27.66 -1.72
N LEU A 117 2.58 27.70 -1.04
CA LEU A 117 3.11 28.85 -0.29
C LEU A 117 3.05 30.19 -1.07
N PRO A 118 3.50 30.28 -2.33
CA PRO A 118 3.42 31.51 -3.13
C PRO A 118 1.98 31.97 -3.44
N LYS A 119 1.02 31.05 -3.55
CA LYS A 119 -0.40 31.39 -3.82
C LYS A 119 -1.08 31.95 -2.58
N LEU A 120 -0.79 31.38 -1.40
CA LEU A 120 -1.31 31.85 -0.12
C LEU A 120 -0.79 33.26 0.23
N LEU A 121 0.46 33.57 -0.09
CA LEU A 121 1.05 34.89 0.13
C LEU A 121 0.46 35.96 -0.80
N LYS A 122 0.01 35.59 -2.01
CA LYS A 122 -0.63 36.52 -2.96
C LYS A 122 -2.07 36.91 -2.57
N ASN A 123 -2.81 36.02 -1.91
CA ASN A 123 -4.20 36.27 -1.48
C ASN A 123 -4.31 37.03 -0.14
N LYS A 124 -3.18 37.41 0.48
CA LYS A 124 -3.12 38.19 1.73
C LYS A 124 -2.88 39.69 1.53
N LYS A 125 -2.91 40.19 0.30
CA LYS A 125 -2.80 41.63 -0.01
C LYS A 125 -4.14 42.20 -0.44
#